data_AF-A0A3R7VQN1-F1
#
_entry.id   AF-A0A3R7VQN1-F1
#
_cell.length_a   1.000
_cell.length_b   1.000
_cell.length_c   1.000
_cell.angle_alpha   90.00
_cell.angle_beta   90.00
_cell.angle_gamma   90.00
#
_symmetry.space_group_name_H-M   'P 1'
#
loop_
_entity.id
_entity.type
_entity.pdbx_description
1 polymer ?
#
loop_
_entity_poly.entity_id
_entity_poly.type
_entity_poly.pdbx_seq_one_letter_code
_entity_poly.pdbx_strand_id
1 'polypeptide(L)' 'MQSKLFSLIESLTNVFIGFFVSIIANVFVLPVFGFYPTLSQATSIGIIFTFISILRSYLVRRLFNLIKK' A
#
# COMPACT_ATOMS: atom_id res chain seq x y z
N MET A 1 -20.13 7.24 14.48
CA MET A 1 -19.21 6.10 14.69
C MET A 1 -19.12 5.34 13.37
N GLN A 2 -17.93 5.31 12.75
CA GLN A 2 -17.72 4.52 11.53
C GLN A 2 -17.78 3.03 11.90
N SER A 3 -18.53 2.23 11.14
CA SER A 3 -18.64 0.79 11.42
C SER A 3 -17.29 0.09 11.22
N LYS A 4 -16.97 -0.90 12.06
CA LYS A 4 -15.72 -1.69 11.96
C LYS A 4 -15.57 -2.35 10.57
N LEU A 5 -16.69 -2.75 9.97
CA LEU A 5 -16.74 -3.30 8.61
C LEU A 5 -16.35 -2.27 7.55
N PHE A 6 -16.87 -1.05 7.66
CA PHE A 6 -16.58 0.02 6.72
C PHE A 6 -15.11 0.45 6.78
N SER A 7 -14.56 0.51 8.00
CA SER A 7 -13.15 0.80 8.28
C SER A 7 -12.18 -0.26 7.72
N LEU A 8 -12.63 -1.52 7.64
CA LEU A 8 -11.90 -2.64 7.06
C LEU A 8 -11.93 -2.58 5.53
N ILE A 9 -13.11 -2.35 4.94
CA ILE A 9 -13.27 -2.19 3.48
C ILE A 9 -12.42 -1.02 2.98
N GLU A 10 -12.47 0.13 3.66
CA GLU A 10 -11.66 1.30 3.33
C GLU A 10 -10.16 0.99 3.35
N SER A 11 -9.70 0.23 4.35
CA SER A 11 -8.30 -0.17 4.43
C SER A 11 -7.91 -1.12 3.29
N LEU A 12 -8.77 -2.09 2.96
CA LEU A 12 -8.53 -3.02 1.86
C LEU A 12 -8.49 -2.29 0.51
N THR A 13 -9.42 -1.37 0.26
CA THR A 13 -9.45 -0.57 -0.97
C THR A 13 -8.18 0.28 -1.10
N ASN A 14 -7.74 0.94 -0.02
CA ASN A 14 -6.49 1.72 -0.04
C ASN A 14 -5.26 0.86 -0.34
N VAL A 15 -5.20 -0.36 0.21
CA VAL A 15 -4.11 -1.30 -0.05
C VAL A 15 -4.13 -1.77 -1.51
N PHE A 16 -5.32 -2.12 -2.03
CA PHE A 16 -5.49 -2.51 -3.43
C PHE A 16 -5.05 -1.41 -4.39
N ILE A 17 -5.50 -0.18 -4.17
CA ILE A 17 -5.11 0.98 -5.00
C ILE A 17 -3.58 1.16 -4.93
N GLY A 18 -2.99 1.14 -3.73
CA GLY A 18 -1.54 1.28 -3.57
C GLY A 18 -0.74 0.19 -4.28
N PHE A 19 -1.21 -1.06 -4.26
CA PHE A 19 -0.59 -2.18 -4.96
C PHE A 19 -0.59 -1.98 -6.48
N PHE A 20 -1.75 -1.64 -7.06
CA PHE A 20 -1.89 -1.40 -8.49
C PHE A 20 -1.05 -0.20 -8.96
N VAL A 21 -1.08 0.90 -8.20
CA VAL A 21 -0.23 2.07 -8.48
C VAL A 21 1.25 1.69 -8.44
N SER A 22 1.67 0.85 -7.48
CA SER A 22 3.06 0.39 -7.38
C SER A 22 3.46 -0.47 -8.58
N ILE A 23 2.61 -1.39 -9.04
CA ILE A 23 2.91 -2.19 -10.24
C ILE A 23 3.07 -1.28 -11.47
N ILE A 24 2.11 -0.37 -11.68
CA ILE A 24 2.15 0.57 -12.82
C ILE A 24 3.42 1.43 -12.73
N ALA A 25 3.73 1.99 -11.56
CA ALA A 25 4.95 2.77 -11.36
C ALA A 25 6.21 1.95 -11.66
N ASN A 26 6.32 0.71 -11.19
CA ASN A 26 7.49 -0.13 -11.50
C ASN A 26 7.61 -0.44 -13.00
N VAL A 27 6.50 -0.63 -13.71
CA VAL A 27 6.53 -0.93 -15.14
C VAL A 27 6.82 0.30 -16.01
N PHE A 28 6.38 1.50 -15.59
CA PHE A 28 6.52 2.71 -16.42
C PHE A 28 7.63 3.65 -15.95
N VAL A 29 7.84 3.79 -14.64
CA VAL A 29 8.79 4.75 -14.05
C VAL A 29 10.18 4.16 -13.95
N LEU A 30 10.34 2.90 -13.50
CA LEU A 30 11.68 2.31 -13.38
C LEU A 30 12.45 2.23 -14.72
N PRO A 31 11.80 1.92 -15.87
CA PRO A 31 12.50 1.94 -17.15
C PRO A 31 13.00 3.33 -17.56
N VAL A 32 12.35 4.41 -17.12
CA VAL A 32 12.83 5.78 -17.35
C VAL A 32 14.17 6.02 -16.65
N PHE A 33 14.44 5.32 -15.55
CA PHE A 33 15.71 5.34 -14.83
C PHE A 33 16.69 4.25 -15.29
N GLY A 34 16.40 3.53 -16.38
CA GLY A 34 17.26 2.47 -16.92
C GLY A 34 17.12 1.11 -16.23
N PHE A 35 16.13 0.94 -15.34
CA PHE A 35 15.86 -0.33 -14.67
C PHE A 35 14.72 -1.06 -15.39
N TYR A 36 14.97 -2.29 -15.83
CA TYR A 36 13.97 -3.16 -16.48
C TYR A 36 13.57 -4.28 -15.51
N PRO A 37 12.65 -4.01 -14.56
CA PRO A 37 12.23 -5.03 -13.62
C PRO A 37 11.51 -6.15 -14.35
N THR A 38 11.88 -7.40 -14.05
CA THR A 38 11.11 -8.56 -14.51
C THR A 38 9.73 -8.58 -13.86
N LEU A 39 8.76 -9.29 -14.45
CA LEU A 39 7.41 -9.40 -13.89
C LEU A 39 7.41 -9.90 -12.44
N SER A 40 8.33 -10.82 -12.12
CA SER A 40 8.55 -11.30 -10.75
C SER A 40 9.04 -10.19 -9.82
N GLN A 41 10.03 -9.39 -10.24
CA GLN A 41 10.54 -8.27 -9.43
C GLN A 41 9.46 -7.21 -9.19
N ALA A 42 8.73 -6.80 -10.23
CA ALA A 42 7.62 -5.85 -10.10
C ALA A 42 6.53 -6.36 -9.13
N THR A 43 6.24 -7.66 -9.17
CA THR A 43 5.27 -8.29 -8.25
C THR A 43 5.79 -8.29 -6.80
N SER A 44 7.05 -8.67 -6.58
CA SER A 44 7.67 -8.64 -5.25
C SER A 44 7.70 -7.23 -4.65
N ILE A 45 8.05 -6.22 -5.45
CA ILE A 45 8.02 -4.81 -5.03
C ILE A 45 6.59 -4.40 -4.66
N GLY A 46 5.60 -4.78 -5.48
CA GLY A 46 4.19 -4.56 -5.17
C GLY A 46 3.79 -5.17 -3.82
N ILE A 47 4.16 -6.44 -3.56
CA ILE A 47 3.86 -7.12 -2.29
C ILE A 47 4.48 -6.39 -1.10
N ILE A 48 5.73 -5.96 -1.20
CA ILE A 48 6.41 -5.20 -0.15
C ILE A 48 5.67 -3.88 0.11
N PHE A 49 5.29 -3.14 -0.94
CA PHE A 49 4.53 -1.90 -0.79
C PHE A 49 3.14 -2.11 -0.19
N THR A 50 2.47 -3.23 -0.50
CA THR A 50 1.22 -3.63 0.15
C THR A 50 1.42 -3.79 1.66
N PHE A 51 2.46 -4.53 2.08
CA PHE A 51 2.78 -4.69 3.51
C PHE A 51 3.08 -3.35 4.18
N ILE A 52 3.88 -2.49 3.55
CA ILE A 52 4.18 -1.14 4.06
C ILE A 52 2.90 -0.31 4.19
N SER A 53 2.00 -0.36 3.21
CA SER A 53 0.73 0.40 3.21
C SER A 53 -0.19 -0.04 4.34
N ILE A 54 -0.31 -1.36 4.57
CA ILE A 54 -1.06 -1.94 5.69
C ILE A 54 -0.44 -1.47 7.01
N LEU A 55 0.87 -1.64 7.16
CA LEU A 55 1.59 -1.30 8.39
C LEU A 55 1.43 0.18 8.73
N ARG A 56 1.63 1.07 7.75
CA ARG A 56 1.41 2.52 7.90
C ARG A 56 -0.01 2.81 8.36
N SER A 57 -1.02 2.24 7.69
CA SER A 57 -2.43 2.48 8.01
C SER A 57 -2.77 2.03 9.44
N TYR A 58 -2.20 0.90 9.87
CA TYR A 58 -2.33 0.39 11.24
C TYR A 58 -1.64 1.30 12.27
N LEU A 59 -0.38 1.69 12.02
CA LEU A 59 0.40 2.55 12.90
C LEU A 59 -0.25 3.93 13.08
N VAL A 60 -0.74 4.53 12.00
CA VAL A 60 -1.46 5.82 12.07
C VAL A 60 -2.75 5.67 12.89
N ARG A 61 -3.56 4.64 12.66
CA ARG A 61 -4.74 4.38 13.51
C ARG A 61 -4.36 4.20 14.99
N ARG A 62 -3.27 3.49 15.26
CA ARG A 62 -2.79 3.25 16.63
C ARG A 62 -2.28 4.54 17.29
N LEU A 63 -1.54 5.37 16.56
CA LEU A 63 -1.07 6.68 17.03
C LEU A 63 -2.22 7.62 17.36
N PHE A 64 -3.22 7.74 16.49
CA PHE A 64 -4.41 8.57 16.77
C PHE A 64 -5.18 8.07 18.00
N ASN A 65 -5.32 6.75 18.18
CA ASN A 65 -5.93 6.19 19.38
C ASN A 65 -5.11 6.46 20.66
N LEU A 66 -3.78 6.56 20.57
CA LEU A 66 -2.91 6.93 21.68
C LEU A 66 -3.01 8.42 22.02
N ILE A 67 -3.09 9.30 21.01
CA ILE A 67 -3.20 10.75 21.20
C ILE A 67 -4.59 11.16 21.72
N LYS A 68 -5.63 10.41 21.38
CA LYS A 68 -7.01 10.68 21.84
C LYS A 68 -7.28 10.19 23.27
N LYS A 69 -6.28 9.61 23.94
CA LYS A 69 -6.30 9.17 25.34
C LYS A 69 -5.50 10.14 26.19
#